data_AF-A0A6L3VSQ8-F1
#
_entry.id   AF-A0A6L3VSQ8-F1
#
_cell.length_a   1.000
_cell.length_b   1.000
_cell.length_c   1.000
_cell.angle_alpha   90.00
_cell.angle_beta   90.00
_cell.angle_gamma   90.00
#
_symmetry.space_group_name_H-M   'P 1'
#
loop_
_entity.id
_entity.type
_entity.pdbx_description
1 polymer ?
#
loop_
_entity_poly.entity_id
_entity_poly.type
_entity_poly.pdbx_seq_one_letter_code
_entity_poly.pdbx_strand_id
1 'polypeptide(L)'
;MRYLTNTYAAGALRRGREIEQLISAFEDEGRRGLRWCSISPVKRFRGFVVRLYIVEECEWLPVDEFPAFYAADEDQDGARTVGETESSEAAIELAERELGADRGRWVNQGVLFDEYRDFIESGRPLGRWKPS
;
A
#
# COMPACT_ATOMS: atom_id res chain seq x y z
N MET A 1 -1.84 -13.87 13.71
CA MET A 1 -1.76 -12.40 13.83
C MET A 1 -1.20 -11.87 12.53
N ARG A 2 -2.01 -11.22 11.68
CA ARG A 2 -1.59 -10.78 10.34
C ARG A 2 -0.75 -9.50 10.36
N TYR A 3 -1.04 -8.64 11.33
CA TYR A 3 -0.44 -7.33 11.45
C TYR A 3 0.92 -7.40 12.12
N LEU A 4 1.88 -6.70 11.54
CA LEU A 4 3.19 -6.48 12.11
C LEU A 4 3.09 -5.30 13.08
N THR A 5 3.66 -5.48 14.28
CA THR A 5 3.97 -4.33 15.12
C THR A 5 4.96 -3.43 14.39
N ASN A 6 5.02 -2.15 14.73
CA ASN A 6 5.97 -1.21 14.13
C ASN A 6 7.43 -1.74 14.16
N THR A 7 7.84 -2.37 15.27
CA THR A 7 9.16 -2.98 15.41
C THR A 7 9.36 -4.17 14.45
N TYR A 8 8.34 -5.00 14.24
CA TYR A 8 8.41 -6.11 13.30
C TYR A 8 8.39 -5.65 11.84
N ALA A 9 7.61 -4.62 11.52
CA ALA A 9 7.58 -3.99 10.19
C ALA A 9 8.96 -3.43 9.82
N ALA A 10 9.54 -2.59 10.68
CA ALA A 10 10.89 -2.06 10.48
C ALA A 10 11.95 -3.17 10.40
N GLY A 11 11.80 -4.22 11.23
CA GLY A 11 12.66 -5.40 11.19
C GLY A 11 12.55 -6.17 9.87
N ALA A 12 11.35 -6.33 9.30
CA ALA A 12 11.14 -7.00 8.02
C ALA A 12 11.83 -6.25 6.88
N LEU A 13 11.64 -4.94 6.83
CA LEU A 13 12.30 -4.02 5.89
C LEU A 13 13.82 -4.16 5.91
N ARG A 14 14.43 -4.10 7.10
CA ARG A 14 15.89 -4.28 7.27
C ARG A 14 16.40 -5.64 6.80
N ARG A 15 15.56 -6.68 6.81
CA ARG A 15 15.89 -8.02 6.30
C ARG A 15 15.65 -8.16 4.79
N GLY A 16 15.37 -7.07 4.09
CA GLY A 16 15.15 -7.10 2.65
C GLY A 16 13.75 -7.54 2.25
N ARG A 17 12.76 -7.48 3.16
CA ARG A 17 11.36 -7.83 2.88
C ARG A 17 10.53 -6.58 2.65
N GLU A 18 9.62 -6.65 1.68
CA GLU A 18 8.60 -5.64 1.45
C GLU A 18 7.43 -5.82 2.43
N ILE A 19 6.85 -4.70 2.83
CA ILE A 19 5.61 -4.65 3.61
C ILE A 19 4.58 -3.80 2.86
N GLU A 20 3.32 -4.13 3.07
CA GLU A 20 2.18 -3.50 2.40
C GLU A 20 1.15 -3.06 3.44
N GLN A 21 0.29 -2.11 3.07
CA GLN A 21 -0.89 -1.78 3.85
C GLN A 21 -2.01 -1.33 2.93
N LEU A 22 -3.21 -1.90 3.11
CA LEU A 22 -4.42 -1.40 2.49
C LEU A 22 -4.80 -0.05 3.13
N ILE A 23 -4.94 0.98 2.30
CA ILE A 23 -5.14 2.36 2.76
C ILE A 23 -6.60 2.77 2.72
N SER A 24 -7.23 2.67 1.55
CA SER A 24 -8.63 3.06 1.38
C SER A 24 -9.20 2.50 0.09
N ALA A 25 -10.47 2.15 0.08
CA ALA A 25 -11.26 2.10 -1.13
C ALA A 25 -11.96 3.45 -1.38
N PHE A 26 -12.25 3.74 -2.64
CA PHE A 26 -12.95 4.96 -3.06
C PHE A 26 -13.81 4.70 -4.30
N GLU A 27 -14.68 5.66 -4.60
CA GLU A 27 -15.44 5.70 -5.84
C GLU A 27 -15.22 7.06 -6.50
N ASP A 28 -15.04 7.07 -7.81
CA ASP A 28 -14.89 8.27 -8.62
C ASP A 28 -15.57 8.03 -9.97
N GLU A 29 -16.51 8.91 -10.35
CA GLU A 29 -17.33 8.79 -11.57
C GLU A 29 -17.98 7.39 -11.78
N GLY A 30 -18.39 6.72 -10.69
CA GLY A 30 -19.01 5.38 -10.73
C GLY A 30 -18.01 4.23 -10.90
N ARG A 31 -16.71 4.52 -10.93
CA ARG A 31 -15.63 3.52 -10.92
C ARG A 31 -15.13 3.32 -9.50
N ARG A 32 -14.94 2.06 -9.10
CA ARG A 32 -14.41 1.70 -7.78
C ARG A 32 -12.89 1.61 -7.86
N GLY A 33 -12.21 2.22 -6.91
CA GLY A 33 -10.76 2.19 -6.85
C GLY A 33 -10.24 1.75 -5.49
N LEU A 34 -9.05 1.16 -5.50
CA LEU A 34 -8.33 0.74 -4.31
C LEU A 34 -7.04 1.54 -4.19
N ARG A 35 -6.70 1.93 -2.96
CA ARG A 35 -5.39 2.47 -2.59
C ARG A 35 -4.72 1.54 -1.62
N TRP A 36 -3.48 1.14 -1.92
CA TRP A 36 -2.58 0.56 -0.93
C TRP A 36 -1.20 1.19 -1.06
N CYS A 37 -0.41 1.08 -0.01
CA CYS A 37 0.99 1.49 -0.06
C CYS A 37 1.89 0.28 0.14
N SER A 38 3.10 0.38 -0.40
CA SER A 38 4.18 -0.55 -0.07
C SER A 38 5.44 0.20 0.34
N ILE A 39 6.22 -0.44 1.21
CA ILE A 39 7.57 -0.01 1.55
C ILE A 39 8.51 -1.13 1.17
N SER A 40 9.43 -0.84 0.24
CA SER A 40 10.35 -1.82 -0.33
C SER A 40 11.81 -1.40 -0.13
N PRO A 41 12.72 -2.32 0.23
CA PRO A 41 14.14 -2.01 0.31
C PRO A 41 14.78 -1.88 -1.08
N VAL A 42 15.67 -0.91 -1.25
CA VAL A 42 16.39 -0.70 -2.51
C VAL A 42 17.52 -1.74 -2.67
N LYS A 43 17.52 -2.49 -3.78
CA LYS A 43 18.43 -3.63 -4.06
C LYS A 43 19.94 -3.30 -4.11
N ARG A 44 20.37 -2.04 -3.93
CA ARG A 44 21.78 -1.61 -4.03
C ARG A 44 22.33 -0.76 -2.87
N PHE A 45 21.67 -0.77 -1.70
CA PHE A 45 22.08 -0.12 -0.44
C PHE A 45 22.12 1.42 -0.54
N ARG A 46 21.50 2.25 0.31
CA ARG A 46 20.81 2.09 1.59
C ARG A 46 19.54 2.92 1.49
N GLY A 47 18.39 2.28 1.62
CA GLY A 47 17.16 3.02 1.70
C GLY A 47 15.95 2.20 1.35
N PHE A 48 14.82 2.88 1.44
CA PHE A 48 13.50 2.33 1.32
C PHE A 48 12.68 3.25 0.45
N VAL A 49 11.97 2.67 -0.51
CA VAL A 49 11.05 3.38 -1.40
C VAL A 49 9.65 3.17 -0.86
N VAL A 50 8.92 4.26 -0.66
CA VAL A 50 7.49 4.26 -0.37
C VAL A 50 6.74 4.45 -1.68
N ARG A 51 5.85 3.52 -2.00
CA ARG A 51 4.97 3.60 -3.18
C ARG A 51 3.51 3.65 -2.74
N LEU A 52 2.72 4.43 -3.47
CA LEU A 52 1.27 4.40 -3.43
C LEU A 52 0.78 3.75 -4.73
N TYR A 53 -0.10 2.78 -4.61
CA TYR A 53 -0.79 2.16 -5.73
C TYR A 53 -2.22 2.67 -5.76
N ILE A 54 -2.70 3.05 -6.95
CA ILE A 54 -4.08 3.44 -7.20
C ILE A 54 -4.58 2.67 -8.40
N VAL A 55 -5.45 1.69 -8.15
CA VAL A 55 -5.96 0.77 -9.17
C VAL A 55 -7.48 0.79 -9.21
N GLU A 56 -8.04 0.42 -10.36
CA GLU A 56 -9.47 0.19 -10.53
C GLU A 56 -9.82 -1.24 -10.15
N GLU A 57 -10.83 -1.39 -9.31
CA GLU A 57 -11.30 -2.71 -8.92
C GLU A 57 -11.92 -3.43 -10.11
N CYS A 58 -11.44 -4.66 -10.33
CA CYS A 58 -11.83 -5.47 -11.47
C CYS A 58 -12.25 -6.86 -10.98
N GLU A 59 -13.56 -7.13 -10.86
CA GLU A 59 -14.07 -8.33 -10.16
C GLU A 59 -13.63 -9.67 -10.77
N TRP A 60 -13.20 -9.66 -12.03
CA TRP A 60 -12.72 -10.86 -12.74
C TRP A 60 -11.20 -11.04 -12.72
N LEU A 61 -10.45 -10.11 -12.10
CA LEU A 61 -8.99 -10.19 -11.95
C LEU A 61 -8.61 -10.41 -10.48
N PRO A 62 -7.43 -11.00 -10.21
CA PRO A 62 -6.85 -10.93 -8.88
C PRO A 62 -6.36 -9.49 -8.60
N VAL A 63 -6.24 -9.14 -7.32
CA VAL A 63 -5.99 -7.75 -6.86
C VAL A 63 -4.64 -7.20 -7.35
N ASP A 64 -3.63 -8.05 -7.45
CA ASP A 64 -2.31 -7.72 -7.99
C ASP A 64 -2.28 -7.52 -9.51
N GLU A 65 -3.37 -7.85 -10.20
CA GLU A 65 -3.54 -7.61 -11.63
C GLU A 65 -4.56 -6.50 -11.92
N PHE A 66 -5.05 -5.80 -10.89
CA PHE A 66 -5.95 -4.67 -11.10
C PHE A 66 -5.26 -3.56 -11.92
N PRO A 67 -5.93 -3.03 -12.95
CA PRO A 67 -5.35 -2.01 -13.80
C PRO A 67 -5.22 -0.68 -13.06
N ALA A 68 -4.31 0.18 -13.51
CA ALA A 68 -4.17 1.54 -13.00
C ALA A 68 -5.52 2.29 -13.06
N PHE A 69 -5.87 3.01 -11.99
CA PHE A 69 -7.12 3.80 -11.97
C PHE A 69 -7.03 5.03 -12.89
N TYR A 70 -5.85 5.63 -12.97
CA TYR A 70 -5.61 6.80 -13.82
C TYR A 70 -4.69 6.42 -14.98
N ALA A 71 -5.06 6.84 -16.20
CA ALA A 71 -4.26 6.59 -17.41
C ALA A 71 -2.80 7.07 -17.28
N ALA A 72 -2.57 8.14 -16.51
CA ALA A 72 -1.23 8.67 -16.24
C ALA A 72 -0.31 7.70 -15.47
N ASP A 73 -0.88 6.66 -14.83
CA ASP A 73 -0.15 5.67 -14.04
C ASP A 73 -0.09 4.29 -14.71
N GLU A 74 -0.62 4.12 -15.93
CA GLU A 74 -0.64 2.83 -16.63
C GLU A 74 0.77 2.27 -16.85
N ASP A 75 1.72 3.10 -17.27
CA ASP A 75 3.12 2.69 -17.50
C ASP A 75 3.88 2.31 -16.21
N GLN A 76 3.28 2.54 -15.04
CA GLN A 76 3.83 2.24 -13.72
C GLN A 76 2.97 1.23 -12.93
N ASP A 77 2.07 0.51 -13.61
CA ASP A 77 1.15 -0.46 -12.99
C ASP A 77 0.33 0.16 -11.84
N GLY A 78 -0.10 1.42 -12.01
CA GLY A 78 -0.85 2.16 -11.00
C GLY A 78 -0.01 2.67 -9.82
N ALA A 79 1.31 2.46 -9.83
CA ALA A 79 2.22 2.83 -8.76
C ALA A 79 2.78 4.25 -8.94
N ARG A 80 2.85 5.00 -7.83
CA ARG A 80 3.55 6.29 -7.74
C ARG A 80 4.57 6.23 -6.62
N THR A 81 5.79 6.70 -6.90
CA THR A 81 6.81 6.85 -5.85
C THR A 81 6.50 8.08 -5.01
N VAL A 82 6.29 7.88 -3.71
CA VAL A 82 6.01 8.95 -2.74
C VAL A 82 7.32 9.54 -2.23
N GLY A 83 8.33 8.69 -2.03
CA GLY A 83 9.67 9.14 -1.71
C GLY A 83 10.61 8.00 -1.37
N GLU A 84 11.87 8.37 -1.22
CA GLU A 84 12.95 7.48 -0.78
C GLU A 84 13.47 7.96 0.58
N THR A 85 13.84 7.01 1.43
CA THR A 85 14.35 7.29 2.78
C THR A 85 15.54 6.41 3.09
N GLU A 86 16.42 6.84 4.00
CA GLU A 86 17.62 6.08 4.36
C GLU A 86 17.37 5.02 5.45
N SER A 87 16.26 5.10 6.18
CA SER A 87 15.93 4.20 7.29
C SER A 87 14.50 3.64 7.20
N SER A 88 14.30 2.44 7.72
CA SER A 88 12.99 1.77 7.74
C SER A 88 11.96 2.57 8.54
N GLU A 89 12.41 3.19 9.63
CA GLU A 89 11.61 4.02 10.51
C GLU A 89 11.15 5.30 9.79
N ALA A 90 12.06 5.97 9.07
CA ALA A 90 11.72 7.14 8.27
C ALA A 90 10.76 6.78 7.12
N ALA A 91 10.89 5.60 6.52
CA ALA A 91 9.95 5.13 5.49
C ALA A 91 8.53 4.94 6.04
N ILE A 92 8.41 4.32 7.22
CA ILE A 92 7.13 4.12 7.91
C ILE A 92 6.52 5.48 8.30
N GLU A 93 7.33 6.41 8.81
CA GLU A 93 6.90 7.76 9.13
C GLU A 93 6.46 8.55 7.88
N LEU A 94 7.18 8.43 6.77
CA LEU A 94 6.81 9.01 5.49
C LEU A 94 5.45 8.48 5.01
N ALA A 95 5.23 7.16 5.09
CA ALA A 95 3.96 6.54 4.71
C ALA A 95 2.81 6.98 5.64
N GLU A 96 3.03 7.09 6.95
CA GLU A 96 2.00 7.60 7.86
C GLU A 96 1.64 9.05 7.54
N ARG A 97 2.65 9.91 7.35
CA ARG A 97 2.45 11.34 7.16
C ARG A 97 1.79 11.66 5.81
N GLU A 98 2.33 11.11 4.72
CA GLU A 98 1.87 11.45 3.37
C GLU A 98 0.66 10.62 2.94
N LEU A 99 0.57 9.38 3.44
CA LEU A 99 -0.43 8.42 2.99
C LEU A 99 -1.38 7.96 4.11
N GLY A 100 -1.38 8.59 5.28
CA GLY A 100 -2.26 8.17 6.38
C GLY A 100 -2.12 6.69 6.79
N ALA A 101 -0.98 6.06 6.49
CA ALA A 101 -0.71 4.66 6.86
C ALA A 101 -0.74 4.50 8.38
N ASP A 102 -1.15 3.33 8.87
CA ASP A 102 -1.28 3.03 10.30
C ASP A 102 -0.11 2.13 10.70
N ARG A 103 0.74 2.61 11.62
CA ARG A 103 1.92 1.88 12.11
C ARG A 103 1.61 0.49 12.68
N GLY A 104 0.37 0.23 13.05
CA GLY A 104 -0.10 -1.07 13.56
C GLY A 104 -0.78 -1.97 12.53
N ARG A 105 -0.88 -1.55 11.25
CA ARG A 105 -1.61 -2.28 10.20
C ARG A 105 -0.76 -2.77 9.03
N TRP A 106 0.56 -2.70 9.15
CA TRP A 106 1.46 -3.29 8.15
C TRP A 106 1.28 -4.81 8.06
N VAL A 107 1.30 -5.33 6.84
CA VAL A 107 1.33 -6.76 6.54
C VAL A 107 2.56 -7.11 5.69
N ASN A 108 2.92 -8.39 5.64
CA ASN A 108 3.96 -8.84 4.71
C ASN A 108 3.43 -8.76 3.27
N GLN A 109 4.33 -8.60 2.30
CA GLN A 109 3.99 -8.68 0.89
C GLN A 109 3.10 -9.89 0.56
N GLY A 110 2.03 -9.65 -0.19
CA GLY A 110 1.06 -10.66 -0.64
C GLY A 110 -0.01 -11.01 0.40
N VAL A 111 0.07 -10.50 1.62
CA VAL A 111 -0.99 -10.65 2.64
C VAL A 111 -2.10 -9.60 2.45
N LEU A 112 -1.85 -8.54 1.68
CA LEU A 112 -2.83 -7.50 1.35
C LEU A 112 -4.12 -8.09 0.75
N PHE A 113 -4.05 -9.22 0.04
CA PHE A 113 -5.23 -9.88 -0.55
C PHE A 113 -6.21 -10.39 0.49
N ASP A 114 -5.72 -10.85 1.64
CA ASP A 114 -6.58 -11.23 2.75
C ASP A 114 -7.25 -9.99 3.37
N GLU A 115 -6.55 -8.86 3.44
CA GLU A 115 -7.17 -7.60 3.88
C GLU A 115 -8.24 -7.09 2.92
N TYR A 116 -8.00 -7.23 1.62
CA TYR A 116 -8.99 -6.88 0.61
C TYR A 116 -10.23 -7.79 0.67
N ARG A 117 -10.05 -9.10 0.93
CA ARG A 117 -11.17 -10.02 1.15
C ARG A 117 -12.01 -9.61 2.35
N ASP A 118 -11.38 -9.32 3.49
CA ASP A 118 -12.07 -8.80 4.68
C ASP A 118 -12.81 -7.47 4.39
N PHE A 119 -12.21 -6.59 3.61
CA PHE A 119 -12.83 -5.34 3.17
C PHE A 119 -14.11 -5.61 2.37
N ILE A 120 -14.10 -6.57 1.45
CA ILE A 120 -15.31 -6.99 0.72
C ILE A 120 -16.35 -7.58 1.68
N GLU A 121 -15.95 -8.51 2.54
CA GLU A 121 -16.84 -9.21 3.47
C GLU A 121 -17.49 -8.28 4.50
N SER A 122 -16.80 -7.21 4.88
CA SER A 122 -17.32 -6.16 5.77
C SER A 122 -18.25 -5.14 5.08
N GLY A 123 -18.60 -5.36 3.82
CA GLY A 123 -19.53 -4.50 3.08
C GLY A 123 -18.88 -3.29 2.44
N ARG A 124 -17.57 -3.35 2.16
CA ARG A 124 -16.81 -2.35 1.38
C ARG A 124 -16.88 -0.92 1.95
N PRO A 125 -16.55 -0.72 3.24
CA PRO A 125 -16.63 0.61 3.84
C PRO A 125 -15.69 1.59 3.11
N LEU A 126 -16.25 2.66 2.54
CA LEU A 126 -15.43 3.71 1.93
C LEU A 126 -14.47 4.30 2.97
N GLY A 127 -13.18 4.32 2.64
CA GLY A 127 -12.16 4.86 3.53
C GLY A 127 -12.15 6.39 3.42
N ARG A 128 -12.04 7.09 4.56
CA ARG A 128 -11.73 8.53 4.53
C ARG A 128 -10.27 8.69 4.08
N TRP A 129 -10.06 9.17 2.87
CA TRP A 129 -8.75 9.58 2.38
C TRP A 129 -8.53 11.08 2.62
N LYS A 130 -7.44 11.43 3.31
CA LYS A 130 -6.97 12.81 3.50
C LYS A 130 -5.44 12.82 3.47
N PRO A 131 -4.82 12.78 2.28
CA PRO A 131 -3.39 12.97 2.17
C PRO A 131 -3.04 14.42 2.53
N SER A 132 -1.80 14.65 2.92
CA SER A 132 -1.24 15.99 3.18
C SER A 132 -1.21 16.88 1.94
#